data_AF-A0A0C9TD71-F1
#
_entry.id   AF-A0A0C9TD71-F1
#
_cell.length_a   1.000
_cell.length_b   1.000
_cell.length_c   1.000
_cell.angle_alpha   90.00
_cell.angle_beta   90.00
_cell.angle_gamma   90.00
#
_symmetry.space_group_name_H-M   'P 1'
#
loop_
_entity.id
_entity.type
_entity.pdbx_description
1 polymer ?
#
loop_
_entity_poly.entity_id
_entity_poly.type
_entity_poly.pdbx_seq_one_letter_code
_entity_poly.pdbx_strand_id
1 'polypeptide(L)'
;MQVFEKRQNNGQSQSPSQSVSQTGTQSGQVSQTGSQTGSQTGSQTGTQTGTQTQSGSAGAMPTIPQDAPAGILTVTQPPQQSTSYYKIAPNEFITFAWNFSYVLATPTHLTVSAVCENGNTYPVGPTDGIIPGTAASVIWDTYSYQTSHPQLPLAQAEYTLKIWGDQGPDAPRAPGYLTPNSALQFALYTPQAYTPITSGWSCTGCSGALSQYITQPAFSAVVATLLVMLLSGSILMRRI
;
A
#
# COMPACT_ATOMS: atom_id res chain seq x y z
N MET A 1 10.48 63.91 -17.81
CA MET A 1 10.59 64.41 -19.19
C MET A 1 10.77 63.19 -20.07
N GLN A 2 9.79 62.88 -20.95
CA GLN A 2 9.76 61.85 -22.02
C GLN A 2 10.11 60.37 -21.62
N VAL A 3 9.31 59.30 -21.79
CA VAL A 3 8.14 58.91 -22.64
C VAL A 3 8.49 58.24 -23.99
N PHE A 4 8.05 56.97 -24.12
CA PHE A 4 8.02 56.08 -25.32
C PHE A 4 9.39 55.66 -25.92
N GLU A 5 9.55 54.51 -26.60
CA GLU A 5 8.73 53.97 -27.71
C GLU A 5 8.76 52.43 -27.90
N LYS A 6 7.67 51.86 -28.42
CA LYS A 6 7.62 50.49 -28.99
C LYS A 6 7.97 50.54 -30.48
N ARG A 7 8.68 49.54 -31.03
CA ARG A 7 8.50 49.14 -32.46
C ARG A 7 8.57 47.63 -32.65
N GLN A 8 7.55 47.09 -33.32
CA GLN A 8 7.63 45.81 -34.04
C GLN A 8 8.39 46.06 -35.36
N ASN A 9 9.08 45.07 -35.92
CA ASN A 9 8.87 44.77 -37.34
C ASN A 9 9.26 43.34 -37.74
N ASN A 10 8.59 42.88 -38.80
CA ASN A 10 8.80 41.65 -39.56
C ASN A 10 9.65 41.96 -40.82
N GLY A 11 10.42 40.99 -41.35
CA GLY A 11 11.23 41.22 -42.58
C GLY A 11 12.13 40.04 -42.97
N GLN A 12 12.13 39.67 -44.25
CA GLN A 12 12.69 38.42 -44.79
C GLN A 12 14.10 38.55 -45.41
N SER A 13 14.63 37.39 -45.84
CA SER A 13 15.56 37.14 -46.98
C SER A 13 17.08 37.07 -46.71
N GLN A 14 17.88 36.25 -47.41
CA GLN A 14 17.71 35.01 -48.22
C GLN A 14 19.10 34.49 -48.68
N SER A 15 19.37 33.17 -48.77
CA SER A 15 20.31 32.52 -49.73
C SER A 15 20.42 30.99 -49.55
N PRO A 16 20.86 30.18 -50.55
CA PRO A 16 19.97 29.10 -51.03
C PRO A 16 20.58 27.71 -51.36
N SER A 17 19.67 26.77 -51.74
CA SER A 17 19.87 25.55 -52.58
C SER A 17 20.60 24.35 -51.91
N GLN A 18 20.36 23.05 -52.15
CA GLN A 18 19.56 22.21 -53.08
C GLN A 18 19.09 20.94 -52.31
N SER A 19 18.13 20.05 -52.67
CA SER A 19 17.02 19.95 -53.65
C SER A 19 15.99 18.91 -53.11
N VAL A 20 14.91 18.56 -53.84
CA VAL A 20 13.85 17.61 -53.41
C VAL A 20 13.30 16.75 -54.57
N SER A 21 12.90 15.50 -54.28
CA SER A 21 11.93 14.73 -55.09
C SER A 21 10.93 13.97 -54.20
N GLN A 22 9.64 14.10 -54.50
CA GLN A 22 8.52 13.38 -53.84
C GLN A 22 7.73 12.58 -54.89
N THR A 23 7.00 11.54 -54.47
CA THR A 23 5.64 11.13 -54.93
C THR A 23 5.10 10.10 -53.91
N GLY A 24 3.78 9.95 -53.73
CA GLY A 24 3.23 9.09 -52.67
C GLY A 24 1.88 8.42 -52.95
N THR A 25 1.26 7.93 -51.87
CA THR A 25 -0.16 7.49 -51.70
C THR A 25 -0.68 6.24 -52.44
N GLN A 26 -1.08 5.23 -51.64
CA GLN A 26 -2.48 4.74 -51.47
C GLN A 26 -2.66 3.20 -51.44
N SER A 27 -3.64 2.78 -50.63
CA SER A 27 -4.08 1.40 -50.33
C SER A 27 -4.74 0.68 -51.52
N GLY A 28 -4.64 -0.66 -51.54
CA GLY A 28 -5.35 -1.53 -52.48
C GLY A 28 -5.32 -3.02 -52.07
N GLN A 29 -6.50 -3.57 -51.74
CA GLN A 29 -6.71 -4.97 -51.31
C GLN A 29 -7.14 -5.83 -52.51
N VAL A 30 -6.40 -6.88 -52.86
CA VAL A 30 -6.78 -7.85 -53.91
C VAL A 30 -6.43 -9.28 -53.51
N SER A 31 -7.45 -10.15 -53.45
CA SER A 31 -7.27 -11.60 -53.38
C SER A 31 -6.92 -12.16 -54.76
N GLN A 32 -6.02 -13.14 -54.84
CA GLN A 32 -5.88 -13.99 -56.02
C GLN A 32 -5.93 -15.48 -55.67
N THR A 33 -6.97 -16.13 -56.19
CA THR A 33 -7.08 -17.59 -56.28
C THR A 33 -6.16 -18.08 -57.41
N GLY A 34 -5.26 -19.01 -57.09
CA GLY A 34 -4.35 -19.63 -58.07
C GLY A 34 -4.38 -21.15 -57.96
N SER A 35 -5.35 -21.79 -58.62
CA SER A 35 -5.44 -23.25 -58.68
C SER A 35 -4.33 -23.82 -59.56
N GLN A 36 -3.44 -24.66 -59.02
CA GLN A 36 -2.56 -25.50 -59.84
C GLN A 36 -2.77 -26.99 -59.52
N THR A 37 -3.36 -27.68 -60.49
CA THR A 37 -3.53 -29.14 -60.50
C THR A 37 -2.19 -29.79 -60.87
N GLY A 38 -1.61 -30.55 -59.94
CA GLY A 38 -0.35 -31.26 -60.15
C GLY A 38 -0.38 -32.67 -59.56
N SER A 39 -1.07 -33.59 -60.22
CA SER A 39 -1.05 -35.01 -59.82
C SER A 39 0.29 -35.64 -60.19
N GLN A 40 1.14 -35.94 -59.20
CA GLN A 40 2.21 -36.94 -59.35
C GLN A 40 2.17 -37.97 -58.24
N THR A 41 1.89 -39.21 -58.65
CA THR A 41 1.95 -40.40 -57.81
C THR A 41 3.40 -40.85 -57.70
N GLY A 42 3.95 -40.88 -56.49
CA GLY A 42 5.33 -41.28 -56.25
C GLY A 42 5.55 -41.76 -54.82
N SER A 43 5.30 -43.05 -54.56
CA SER A 43 5.68 -43.68 -53.30
C SER A 43 7.17 -44.05 -53.35
N GLN A 44 8.00 -43.41 -52.51
CA GLN A 44 9.31 -43.95 -52.14
C GLN A 44 9.61 -43.77 -50.66
N THR A 45 9.95 -44.87 -50.02
CA THR A 45 10.33 -44.99 -48.61
C THR A 45 11.73 -44.41 -48.39
N GLY A 46 11.85 -43.38 -47.56
CA GLY A 46 13.14 -42.77 -47.20
C GLY A 46 13.40 -42.83 -45.70
N THR A 47 14.17 -43.82 -45.25
CA THR A 47 14.56 -43.98 -43.84
C THR A 47 15.69 -43.00 -43.48
N GLN A 48 15.36 -41.75 -43.14
CA GLN A 48 16.36 -40.79 -42.64
C GLN A 48 16.65 -40.99 -41.15
N THR A 49 17.68 -41.78 -40.85
CA THR A 49 18.33 -41.79 -39.53
C THR A 49 19.17 -40.52 -39.38
N GLY A 50 18.51 -39.40 -39.09
CA GLY A 50 19.17 -38.12 -38.79
C GLY A 50 19.54 -38.00 -37.32
N THR A 51 20.77 -38.38 -36.94
CA THR A 51 21.33 -38.03 -35.63
C THR A 51 21.64 -36.53 -35.57
N GLN A 52 20.65 -35.72 -35.21
CA GLN A 52 20.88 -34.32 -34.86
C GLN A 52 21.58 -34.22 -33.50
N THR A 53 22.91 -34.10 -33.53
CA THR A 53 23.69 -33.65 -32.38
C THR A 53 23.40 -32.16 -32.15
N GLN A 54 22.32 -31.88 -31.42
CA GLN A 54 21.88 -30.52 -31.14
C GLN A 54 22.73 -29.91 -30.00
N SER A 55 23.98 -29.58 -30.31
CA SER A 55 24.86 -28.81 -29.42
C SER A 55 24.40 -27.35 -29.34
N GLY A 56 23.33 -27.13 -28.57
CA GLY A 56 22.86 -25.81 -28.17
C GLY A 56 22.60 -25.80 -26.68
N SER A 57 23.54 -25.28 -25.90
CA SER A 57 23.32 -24.98 -24.47
C SER A 57 22.44 -23.73 -24.33
N ALA A 58 21.19 -23.83 -24.80
CA ALA A 58 20.11 -23.09 -24.19
C ALA A 58 19.96 -23.66 -22.78
N GLY A 59 20.18 -22.84 -21.74
CA GLY A 59 19.94 -23.27 -20.37
C GLY A 59 18.50 -23.74 -20.26
N ALA A 60 18.30 -25.03 -19.99
CA ALA A 60 16.97 -25.59 -19.89
C ALA A 60 16.23 -24.86 -18.77
N MET A 61 15.15 -24.13 -19.11
CA MET A 61 14.25 -23.62 -18.09
C MET A 61 13.76 -24.83 -17.27
N PRO A 62 13.83 -24.79 -15.93
CA PRO A 62 13.49 -25.95 -15.13
C PRO A 62 12.03 -26.32 -15.39
N THR A 63 11.80 -27.49 -15.99
CA THR A 63 10.46 -28.01 -16.22
C THR A 63 9.83 -28.29 -14.86
N ILE A 64 8.82 -27.50 -14.49
CA ILE A 64 8.16 -27.62 -13.19
C ILE A 64 7.33 -28.92 -13.17
N PRO A 65 7.60 -29.85 -12.24
CA PRO A 65 6.83 -31.08 -12.11
C PRO A 65 5.35 -30.77 -11.85
N GLN A 66 4.44 -31.49 -12.51
CA GLN A 66 2.99 -31.23 -12.39
C GLN A 66 2.43 -31.66 -11.03
N ASP A 67 3.14 -32.54 -10.33
CA ASP A 67 2.91 -32.97 -8.94
C ASP A 67 3.53 -32.02 -7.90
N ALA A 68 4.29 -30.99 -8.32
CA ALA A 68 4.85 -30.03 -7.40
C ALA A 68 3.73 -29.23 -6.67
N PRO A 69 3.84 -29.00 -5.35
CA PRO A 69 2.94 -28.08 -4.67
C PRO A 69 3.04 -26.66 -5.25
N ALA A 70 1.97 -25.87 -5.11
CA ALA A 70 2.03 -24.46 -5.44
C ALA A 70 2.96 -23.73 -4.46
N GLY A 71 3.64 -22.70 -4.96
CA GLY A 71 4.48 -21.82 -4.16
C GLY A 71 3.64 -21.02 -3.17
N ILE A 72 4.16 -20.85 -1.96
CA ILE A 72 3.52 -20.15 -0.84
C ILE A 72 4.50 -19.13 -0.29
N LEU A 73 3.99 -17.94 0.03
CA LEU A 73 4.65 -16.94 0.86
C LEU A 73 3.99 -16.96 2.24
N THR A 74 4.79 -17.09 3.30
CA THR A 74 4.33 -17.03 4.69
C THR A 74 4.95 -15.82 5.38
N VAL A 75 4.13 -14.86 5.80
CA VAL A 75 4.57 -13.68 6.55
C VAL A 75 5.10 -14.10 7.93
N THR A 76 6.34 -13.71 8.22
CA THR A 76 7.05 -13.94 9.48
C THR A 76 7.18 -12.69 10.34
N GLN A 77 7.05 -11.49 9.74
CA GLN A 77 7.01 -10.23 10.47
C GLN A 77 5.91 -9.30 9.92
N PRO A 78 5.03 -8.74 10.77
CA PRO A 78 4.90 -9.04 12.20
C PRO A 78 4.38 -10.48 12.46
N PRO A 79 4.50 -10.97 13.71
CA PRO A 79 3.92 -12.25 14.11
C PRO A 79 2.39 -12.22 13.99
N GLN A 80 1.80 -13.20 13.29
CA GLN A 80 0.37 -13.23 12.95
C GLN A 80 -0.56 -13.66 14.12
N GLN A 81 -0.03 -13.87 15.33
CA GLN A 81 -0.85 -14.25 16.50
C GLN A 81 -1.76 -13.14 17.03
N SER A 82 -1.53 -11.88 16.64
CA SER A 82 -2.32 -10.72 17.07
C SER A 82 -2.21 -9.58 16.06
N THR A 83 -3.28 -8.79 15.90
CA THR A 83 -3.26 -7.56 15.09
C THR A 83 -2.13 -6.63 15.56
N SER A 84 -1.27 -6.24 14.63
CA SER A 84 -0.17 -5.32 14.91
C SER A 84 -0.60 -3.89 14.62
N TYR A 85 -0.28 -2.97 15.54
CA TYR A 85 -0.65 -1.55 15.45
C TYR A 85 0.59 -0.72 15.13
N TYR A 86 0.53 0.10 14.09
CA TYR A 86 1.63 0.96 13.66
C TYR A 86 1.23 2.43 13.63
N LYS A 87 2.16 3.27 14.10
CA LYS A 87 2.00 4.70 14.25
C LYS A 87 2.45 5.42 12.97
N ILE A 88 1.60 6.26 12.39
CA ILE A 88 1.97 7.13 11.28
C ILE A 88 2.70 8.35 11.85
N ALA A 89 4.03 8.31 11.92
CA ALA A 89 4.85 9.44 12.40
C ALA A 89 6.29 9.42 11.85
N PRO A 90 7.03 10.54 11.93
CA PRO A 90 8.42 10.59 11.45
C PRO A 90 9.31 9.56 12.14
N ASN A 91 10.14 8.87 11.36
CA ASN A 91 11.06 7.80 11.79
C ASN A 91 10.39 6.51 12.30
N GLU A 92 9.08 6.35 12.13
CA GLU A 92 8.36 5.09 12.44
C GLU A 92 8.25 4.24 11.16
N PHE A 93 9.17 3.27 10.99
CA PHE A 93 9.21 2.40 9.81
C PHE A 93 8.53 1.06 10.07
N ILE A 94 7.63 0.65 9.17
CA ILE A 94 6.98 -0.66 9.24
C ILE A 94 7.81 -1.66 8.44
N THR A 95 8.24 -2.76 9.06
CA THR A 95 8.94 -3.85 8.37
C THR A 95 8.01 -5.05 8.24
N PHE A 96 7.74 -5.44 6.99
CA PHE A 96 7.10 -6.70 6.67
C PHE A 96 8.15 -7.69 6.18
N ALA A 97 8.12 -8.93 6.66
CA ALA A 97 9.03 -9.98 6.24
C ALA A 97 8.31 -11.32 6.09
N TRP A 98 8.83 -12.19 5.23
CA TRP A 98 8.23 -13.47 4.88
C TRP A 98 9.29 -14.50 4.47
N ASN A 99 8.87 -15.76 4.43
CA ASN A 99 9.62 -16.84 3.79
C ASN A 99 8.83 -17.44 2.63
N PHE A 100 9.55 -17.83 1.58
CA PHE A 100 9.01 -18.60 0.47
C PHE A 100 9.10 -20.11 0.75
N SER A 101 8.14 -20.86 0.23
CA SER A 101 8.17 -22.32 0.23
C SER A 101 7.57 -22.81 -1.09
N TYR A 102 8.16 -23.85 -1.68
CA TYR A 102 7.69 -24.48 -2.92
C TYR A 102 7.62 -23.57 -4.17
N VAL A 103 8.24 -22.39 -4.13
CA VAL A 103 8.39 -21.52 -5.30
C VAL A 103 9.52 -22.07 -6.17
N LEU A 104 9.17 -22.52 -7.38
CA LEU A 104 10.08 -23.04 -8.41
C LEU A 104 10.13 -22.09 -9.62
N ALA A 105 9.01 -21.45 -9.96
CA ALA A 105 8.96 -20.26 -10.79
C ALA A 105 9.11 -19.02 -9.91
N THR A 106 10.35 -18.58 -9.69
CA THR A 106 10.63 -17.30 -9.02
C THR A 106 10.04 -16.16 -9.88
N PRO A 107 9.16 -15.30 -9.33
CA PRO A 107 8.63 -14.17 -10.09
C PRO A 107 9.75 -13.15 -10.39
N THR A 108 9.53 -12.27 -11.36
CA THR A 108 10.45 -11.16 -11.65
C THR A 108 10.32 -10.06 -10.60
N HIS A 109 9.07 -9.75 -10.20
CA HIS A 109 8.75 -8.75 -9.20
C HIS A 109 7.67 -9.27 -8.24
N LEU A 110 7.63 -8.74 -7.03
CA LEU A 110 6.48 -8.82 -6.14
C LEU A 110 5.79 -7.46 -6.15
N THR A 111 4.46 -7.47 -6.21
CA THR A 111 3.65 -6.33 -5.80
C THR A 111 3.19 -6.54 -4.37
N VAL A 112 3.46 -5.56 -3.52
CA VAL A 112 3.04 -5.49 -2.11
C VAL A 112 2.08 -4.31 -1.97
N SER A 113 0.90 -4.53 -1.43
CA SER A 113 -0.10 -3.49 -1.23
C SER A 113 -0.90 -3.69 0.05
N ALA A 114 -1.21 -2.59 0.72
CA ALA A 114 -2.07 -2.56 1.89
C ALA A 114 -3.48 -2.18 1.45
N VAL A 115 -4.42 -3.12 1.56
CA VAL A 115 -5.85 -2.89 1.27
C VAL A 115 -6.54 -2.52 2.57
N CYS A 116 -7.04 -1.29 2.65
CA CYS A 116 -7.79 -0.78 3.79
C CYS A 116 -9.24 -1.26 3.76
N GLU A 117 -9.88 -1.38 4.93
CA GLU A 117 -11.32 -1.65 5.05
C GLU A 117 -12.20 -0.61 4.33
N ASN A 118 -11.71 0.62 4.11
CA ASN A 118 -12.41 1.65 3.34
C ASN A 118 -12.42 1.40 1.81
N GLY A 119 -11.79 0.32 1.34
CA GLY A 119 -11.70 -0.07 -0.08
C GLY A 119 -10.49 0.51 -0.82
N ASN A 120 -9.77 1.49 -0.25
CA ASN A 120 -8.57 2.03 -0.86
C ASN A 120 -7.39 1.05 -0.73
N THR A 121 -6.58 0.98 -1.79
CA THR A 121 -5.37 0.17 -1.83
C THR A 121 -4.16 1.10 -1.92
N TYR A 122 -3.17 0.86 -1.06
CA TYR A 122 -1.98 1.70 -0.91
C TYR A 122 -0.72 0.89 -1.24
N PRO A 123 0.22 1.42 -2.04
CA PRO A 123 1.49 0.74 -2.31
C PRO A 123 2.35 0.65 -1.04
N VAL A 124 2.99 -0.50 -0.82
CA VAL A 124 3.81 -0.76 0.37
C VAL A 124 5.28 -0.88 -0.01
N GLY A 125 6.12 -0.06 0.63
CA GLY A 125 7.56 -0.04 0.40
C GLY A 125 8.06 1.26 -0.23
N PRO A 126 9.35 1.31 -0.63
CA PRO A 126 9.99 2.52 -1.15
C PRO A 126 9.75 2.76 -2.66
N THR A 127 9.18 1.79 -3.36
CA THR A 127 9.15 1.70 -4.84
C THR A 127 7.74 1.43 -5.36
N ASP A 128 6.76 2.24 -4.92
CA ASP A 128 5.35 2.18 -5.34
C ASP A 128 4.73 0.76 -5.28
N GLY A 129 5.14 -0.02 -4.27
CA GLY A 129 4.65 -1.37 -4.06
C GLY A 129 5.37 -2.45 -4.87
N ILE A 130 6.27 -2.11 -5.79
CA ILE A 130 6.96 -3.08 -6.66
C ILE A 130 8.38 -3.33 -6.14
N ILE A 131 8.68 -4.56 -5.74
CA ILE A 131 10.00 -4.98 -5.22
C ILE A 131 10.53 -6.21 -5.99
N PRO A 132 11.83 -6.56 -5.90
CA PRO A 132 12.37 -7.73 -6.59
C PRO A 132 11.66 -9.03 -6.19
N GLY A 133 11.46 -9.93 -7.16
CA GLY A 133 10.77 -11.22 -6.96
C GLY A 133 11.35 -12.14 -5.87
N THR A 134 12.64 -11.95 -5.56
CA THR A 134 13.38 -12.69 -4.52
C THR A 134 13.41 -11.99 -3.15
N ALA A 135 12.82 -10.80 -3.02
CA ALA A 135 12.80 -10.07 -1.76
C ALA A 135 12.04 -10.86 -0.68
N ALA A 136 12.65 -11.01 0.49
CA ALA A 136 12.05 -11.66 1.67
C ALA A 136 11.49 -10.65 2.69
N SER A 137 11.64 -9.34 2.42
CA SER A 137 11.18 -8.28 3.31
C SER A 137 11.03 -6.95 2.57
N VAL A 138 10.16 -6.07 3.06
CA VAL A 138 10.03 -4.68 2.65
C VAL A 138 9.88 -3.76 3.86
N ILE A 139 10.48 -2.58 3.78
CA ILE A 139 10.36 -1.51 4.77
C ILE A 139 9.47 -0.41 4.17
N TRP A 140 8.46 0.03 4.90
CA TRP A 140 7.50 1.04 4.48
C TRP A 140 7.50 2.24 5.44
N ASP A 141 7.75 3.41 4.88
CA ASP A 141 7.62 4.70 5.57
C ASP A 141 6.23 5.28 5.30
N THR A 142 5.31 5.03 6.23
CA THR A 142 3.93 5.53 6.16
C THR A 142 3.84 7.05 6.23
N TYR A 143 4.77 7.70 6.94
CA TYR A 143 4.77 9.14 7.14
C TYR A 143 5.24 9.86 5.86
N SER A 144 6.32 9.41 5.24
CA SER A 144 6.78 9.94 3.95
C SER A 144 5.77 9.66 2.85
N TYR A 145 5.13 8.48 2.82
CA TYR A 145 4.06 8.18 1.88
C TYR A 145 2.87 9.16 2.01
N GLN A 146 2.36 9.36 3.23
CA GLN A 146 1.24 10.28 3.47
C GLN A 146 1.61 11.74 3.15
N THR A 147 2.87 12.13 3.40
CA THR A 147 3.35 13.49 3.10
C THR A 147 3.44 13.74 1.59
N SER A 148 3.80 12.74 0.78
CA SER A 148 3.86 12.85 -0.68
C SER A 148 2.49 12.66 -1.37
N HIS A 149 1.53 12.00 -0.71
CA HIS A 149 0.19 11.70 -1.25
C HIS A 149 -0.96 12.37 -0.46
N PRO A 150 -0.99 13.71 -0.32
CA PRO A 150 -2.01 14.42 0.49
C PRO A 150 -3.44 14.28 -0.07
N GLN A 151 -3.61 13.84 -1.32
CA GLN A 151 -4.91 13.57 -1.94
C GLN A 151 -5.52 12.22 -1.53
N LEU A 152 -4.69 11.27 -1.07
CA LEU A 152 -5.10 9.94 -0.64
C LEU A 152 -4.40 9.59 0.68
N PRO A 153 -4.76 10.25 1.79
CA PRO A 153 -4.13 9.99 3.10
C PRO A 153 -4.37 8.55 3.56
N LEU A 154 -3.50 8.07 4.44
CA LEU A 154 -3.69 6.79 5.12
C LEU A 154 -4.82 6.94 6.13
N ALA A 155 -5.76 6.00 6.12
CA ALA A 155 -6.85 5.96 7.07
C ALA A 155 -6.38 5.37 8.41
N GLN A 156 -7.04 5.78 9.49
CA GLN A 156 -6.86 5.16 10.80
C GLN A 156 -7.84 3.99 10.91
N ALA A 157 -7.45 2.84 10.39
CA ALA A 157 -8.29 1.65 10.19
C ALA A 157 -7.43 0.37 10.13
N GLU A 158 -8.08 -0.78 9.97
CA GLU A 158 -7.39 -2.04 9.67
C GLU A 158 -7.08 -2.18 8.17
N TYR A 159 -6.03 -2.94 7.89
CA TYR A 159 -5.42 -3.14 6.58
C TYR A 159 -5.04 -4.61 6.41
N THR A 160 -5.41 -5.18 5.26
CA THR A 160 -4.89 -6.48 4.81
C THR A 160 -3.66 -6.26 3.93
N LEU A 161 -2.52 -6.85 4.30
CA LEU A 161 -1.35 -6.89 3.43
C LEU A 161 -1.57 -7.94 2.34
N LYS A 162 -1.61 -7.51 1.08
CA LYS A 162 -1.62 -8.38 -0.08
C LYS A 162 -0.24 -8.40 -0.75
N ILE A 163 0.23 -9.60 -1.09
CA ILE A 163 1.50 -9.81 -1.81
C ILE A 163 1.26 -10.79 -2.97
N TRP A 164 1.64 -10.41 -4.18
CA TRP A 164 1.54 -11.28 -5.37
C TRP A 164 2.73 -11.09 -6.32
N GLY A 165 2.96 -12.06 -7.20
CA GLY A 165 4.00 -12.00 -8.25
C GLY A 165 3.45 -11.62 -9.62
N ASP A 166 4.22 -11.87 -10.68
CA ASP A 166 3.88 -11.46 -12.06
C ASP A 166 2.51 -11.97 -12.59
N GLN A 167 1.92 -12.99 -11.96
CA GLN A 167 0.61 -13.54 -12.31
C GLN A 167 -0.59 -12.69 -11.83
N GLY A 168 -0.36 -11.65 -11.02
CA GLY A 168 -1.41 -10.77 -10.50
C GLY A 168 -2.05 -11.24 -9.19
N PRO A 169 -2.95 -10.44 -8.59
CA PRO A 169 -3.53 -10.67 -7.27
C PRO A 169 -4.55 -11.83 -7.23
N ASP A 170 -5.19 -12.13 -8.37
CA ASP A 170 -6.22 -13.17 -8.51
C ASP A 170 -5.72 -14.39 -9.30
N ALA A 171 -4.40 -14.61 -9.30
CA ALA A 171 -3.74 -15.68 -10.04
C ALA A 171 -4.27 -17.08 -9.64
N PRO A 172 -4.60 -17.96 -10.60
CA PRO A 172 -5.01 -19.33 -10.28
C PRO A 172 -3.84 -20.11 -9.68
N ARG A 173 -4.13 -20.96 -8.69
CA ARG A 173 -3.12 -21.79 -8.02
C ARG A 173 -2.49 -22.78 -9.01
N ALA A 174 -1.21 -22.62 -9.30
CA ALA A 174 -0.43 -23.46 -10.21
C ALA A 174 0.79 -24.09 -9.51
N PRO A 175 1.23 -25.30 -9.94
CA PRO A 175 2.39 -25.98 -9.34
C PRO A 175 3.65 -25.14 -9.48
N GLY A 176 4.45 -25.00 -8.42
CA GLY A 176 5.70 -24.22 -8.43
C GLY A 176 5.58 -22.70 -8.58
N TYR A 177 4.41 -22.14 -8.89
CA TYR A 177 4.19 -20.68 -8.98
C TYR A 177 3.77 -20.10 -7.63
N LEU A 178 4.16 -18.85 -7.36
CA LEU A 178 3.75 -18.13 -6.15
C LEU A 178 2.23 -17.90 -6.12
N THR A 179 1.57 -18.43 -5.11
CA THR A 179 0.16 -18.11 -4.77
C THR A 179 0.10 -16.73 -4.10
N PRO A 180 -0.83 -15.84 -4.49
CA PRO A 180 -1.07 -14.58 -3.80
C PRO A 180 -1.32 -14.77 -2.30
N ASN A 181 -0.70 -13.95 -1.45
CA ASN A 181 -0.90 -13.94 -0.01
C ASN A 181 -1.79 -12.76 0.39
N SER A 182 -2.73 -13.00 1.32
CA SER A 182 -3.52 -11.96 1.99
C SER A 182 -3.77 -12.31 3.47
N ALA A 183 -2.79 -12.94 4.12
CA ALA A 183 -2.96 -13.53 5.45
C ALA A 183 -2.75 -12.54 6.60
N LEU A 184 -1.88 -11.54 6.41
CA LEU A 184 -1.57 -10.56 7.44
C LEU A 184 -2.62 -9.43 7.46
N GLN A 185 -3.14 -9.16 8.66
CA GLN A 185 -3.88 -7.95 8.98
C GLN A 185 -3.10 -7.10 10.00
N PHE A 186 -3.13 -5.79 9.83
CA PHE A 186 -2.50 -4.80 10.71
C PHE A 186 -3.33 -3.52 10.73
N ALA A 187 -3.13 -2.66 11.74
CA ALA A 187 -3.84 -1.40 11.87
C ALA A 187 -2.89 -0.21 11.85
N LEU A 188 -3.32 0.90 11.25
CA LEU A 188 -2.60 2.18 11.28
C LEU A 188 -3.32 3.17 12.18
N TYR A 189 -2.56 3.99 12.91
CA TYR A 189 -3.10 5.09 13.71
C TYR A 189 -2.23 6.35 13.64
N THR A 190 -2.87 7.51 13.73
CA THR A 190 -2.19 8.81 13.77
C THR A 190 -2.10 9.27 15.23
N PRO A 191 -0.90 9.57 15.75
CA PRO A 191 -0.78 10.07 17.12
C PRO A 191 -1.43 11.45 17.24
N GLN A 192 -2.21 11.68 18.31
CA GLN A 192 -2.62 13.03 18.65
C GLN A 192 -1.43 13.84 19.18
N ALA A 193 -1.40 15.13 18.84
CA ALA A 193 -0.40 16.05 19.35
C ALA A 193 -0.54 16.18 20.88
N TYR A 194 0.58 16.12 21.59
CA TYR A 194 0.60 16.28 23.05
C TYR A 194 0.22 17.72 23.43
N THR A 195 -0.94 17.87 24.08
CA THR A 195 -1.32 19.12 24.75
C THR A 195 -0.72 19.14 26.15
N PRO A 196 0.21 20.07 26.46
CA PRO A 196 0.82 20.12 27.79
C PRO A 196 -0.21 20.52 28.84
N ILE A 197 -0.11 20.00 30.06
CA ILE A 197 -1.05 20.32 31.15
C ILE A 197 -1.18 21.83 31.44
N THR A 198 -0.14 22.61 31.11
CA THR A 198 -0.10 24.07 31.19
C THR A 198 -0.99 24.77 30.17
N SER A 199 -1.46 24.10 29.11
CA SER A 199 -2.43 24.65 28.15
C SER A 199 -3.88 24.58 28.63
N GLY A 200 -4.10 24.48 29.95
CA GLY A 200 -5.41 24.66 30.58
C GLY A 200 -6.31 23.42 30.63
N TRP A 201 -5.76 22.21 30.71
CA TRP A 201 -6.57 21.00 30.95
C TRP A 201 -7.11 21.01 32.40
N SER A 202 -8.26 21.64 32.60
CA SER A 202 -9.01 21.58 33.85
C SER A 202 -9.89 20.34 33.87
N CYS A 203 -9.54 19.36 34.70
CA CYS A 203 -10.40 18.22 34.95
C CYS A 203 -11.65 18.67 35.74
N THR A 204 -12.76 18.90 35.05
CA THR A 204 -14.05 19.36 35.61
C THR A 204 -14.56 18.47 36.76
N GLY A 205 -14.15 17.20 36.82
CA GLY A 205 -14.47 16.27 37.91
C GLY A 205 -13.44 16.20 39.05
N CYS A 206 -12.16 16.51 38.81
CA CYS A 206 -11.09 16.24 39.78
C CYS A 206 -11.10 17.19 40.99
N SER A 207 -11.69 18.39 40.83
CA SER A 207 -11.96 19.32 41.94
C SER A 207 -13.39 19.15 42.51
N GLY A 208 -14.18 18.21 41.98
CA GLY A 208 -15.60 18.04 42.31
C GLY A 208 -15.89 17.43 43.69
N ALA A 209 -14.88 16.82 44.34
CA ALA A 209 -15.03 16.14 45.62
C ALA A 209 -15.45 17.06 46.79
N LEU A 210 -15.31 18.38 46.66
CA LEU A 210 -15.88 19.35 47.62
C LEU A 210 -17.19 19.97 47.13
N SER A 211 -17.36 20.14 45.82
CA SER A 211 -18.56 20.79 45.24
C SER A 211 -19.82 19.93 45.35
N GLN A 212 -19.69 18.59 45.27
CA GLN A 212 -20.82 17.66 45.43
C GLN A 212 -21.33 17.55 46.87
N TYR A 213 -20.51 17.89 47.89
CA TYR A 213 -20.97 17.90 49.29
C TYR A 213 -21.88 19.09 49.60
N ILE A 214 -21.66 20.25 48.95
CA ILE A 214 -22.44 21.47 49.21
C ILE A 214 -23.86 21.39 48.64
N THR A 215 -24.06 20.61 47.57
CA THR A 215 -25.37 20.32 46.97
C THR A 215 -26.06 19.08 47.55
N GLN A 216 -25.38 18.27 48.36
CA GLN A 216 -26.01 17.12 49.02
C GLN A 216 -26.82 17.55 50.25
N PRO A 217 -28.15 17.33 50.30
CA PRO A 217 -29.00 17.79 51.41
C PRO A 217 -28.69 17.14 52.76
N ALA A 218 -27.91 16.05 52.77
CA ALA A 218 -27.39 15.43 53.98
C ALA A 218 -26.36 16.31 54.71
N PHE A 219 -25.50 17.05 53.98
CA PHE A 219 -24.44 17.85 54.59
C PHE A 219 -25.01 19.11 55.26
N SER A 220 -25.95 19.79 54.61
CA SER A 220 -26.66 20.94 55.18
C SER A 220 -27.47 20.57 56.42
N ALA A 221 -28.08 19.37 56.46
CA ALA A 221 -28.74 18.85 57.66
C ALA A 221 -27.76 18.66 58.83
N VAL A 222 -26.58 18.05 58.60
CA VAL A 222 -25.55 17.85 59.63
C VAL A 222 -25.04 19.18 60.21
N VAL A 223 -24.75 20.16 59.34
CA VAL A 223 -24.30 21.50 59.79
C VAL A 223 -25.39 22.22 60.60
N ALA A 224 -26.65 22.16 60.17
CA ALA A 224 -27.76 22.75 60.91
C ALA A 224 -27.94 22.10 62.30
N THR A 225 -27.87 20.77 62.39
CA THR A 225 -27.97 20.07 63.68
C THR A 225 -26.81 20.41 64.61
N LEU A 226 -25.58 20.50 64.11
CA LEU A 226 -24.41 20.90 64.89
C LEU A 226 -24.57 22.30 65.50
N LEU A 227 -25.09 23.27 64.72
CA LEU A 227 -25.35 24.63 65.20
C LEU A 227 -26.43 24.64 66.29
N VAL A 228 -27.53 23.90 66.12
CA VAL A 228 -28.59 23.80 67.15
C VAL A 228 -28.05 23.19 68.45
N MET A 229 -27.17 22.19 68.38
CA MET A 229 -26.53 21.59 69.55
C MET A 229 -25.58 22.57 70.26
N LEU A 230 -24.80 23.38 69.52
CA LEU A 230 -23.91 24.38 70.09
C LEU A 230 -24.66 25.57 70.73
N LEU A 231 -25.74 26.06 70.11
CA LEU A 231 -26.57 27.11 70.70
C LEU A 231 -27.34 26.63 71.94
N SER A 232 -27.88 25.41 71.92
CA SER A 232 -28.55 24.85 73.11
C SER A 232 -27.57 24.56 74.26
N GLY A 233 -26.38 24.03 73.99
CA GLY A 233 -25.33 23.81 74.99
C GLY A 233 -24.81 25.11 75.62
N SER A 234 -24.64 26.17 74.83
CA SER A 234 -24.17 27.48 75.33
C SER A 234 -25.22 28.25 76.14
N ILE A 235 -26.51 27.98 75.94
CA ILE A 235 -27.59 28.50 76.81
C ILE A 235 -27.60 27.78 78.16
N LEU A 236 -27.35 26.47 78.19
CA LEU A 236 -27.23 25.68 79.42
C LEU A 236 -26.02 26.10 80.29
N MET A 237 -24.85 26.32 79.69
CA MET A 237 -23.66 26.81 80.42
C MET A 237 -23.74 28.28 80.86
N ARG A 238 -24.81 29.02 80.52
CA ARG A 238 -25.10 30.37 81.03
C ARG A 238 -26.13 30.40 82.16
N ARG A 239 -26.60 29.24 82.62
CA ARG A 239 -27.59 29.10 83.72
C ARG A 239 -27.09 28.29 84.92
N ILE A 240 -25.78 28.08 85.00
CA ILE A 240 -25.02 27.61 86.17
C ILE A 240 -24.08 28.75 86.55
#